data_AF-A0A0S8CL58-F1
#
_entry.id   AF-A0A0S8CL58-F1
#
_cell.length_a   1.000
_cell.length_b   1.000
_cell.length_c   1.000
_cell.angle_alpha   90.00
_cell.angle_beta   90.00
_cell.angle_gamma   90.00
#
_symmetry.space_group_name_H-M   'P 1'
#
loop_
_entity.id
_entity.type
_entity.pdbx_description
1 polymer ?
#
loop_
_entity_poly.entity_id
_entity_poly.type
_entity_poly.pdbx_seq_one_letter_code
_entity_poly.pdbx_strand_id
1 'polypeptide(L)'
;MYPSYFGLKECPFNLTPDPRYLYLSPYHKEALDHLLYGIQERKGFIRMIGGIGTGKTTICRSLLGHLEATTKSALIFNAFISDMELLESINQEFGIRMETGVKSKKDYIDALNHFLLETYRSGGNAVLIIDEAQNLSHSVLEQIRMLSNLEAEKEKLIQIVLVGQTELNDILASPSLKQLNERIMVRYDLKPLDSKDIKGYVEHRLVV
;
A
#
# COMPACT_ATOMS: atom_id res chain seq x y z
N MET A 1 36.26 6.22 -0.76
CA MET A 1 37.41 6.00 0.14
C MET A 1 37.18 4.95 1.23
N TYR A 2 35.95 4.65 1.68
CA TYR A 2 35.68 3.51 2.59
C TYR A 2 35.19 2.22 1.88
N PRO A 3 34.24 2.25 0.92
CA PRO A 3 33.70 1.02 0.29
C PRO A 3 34.74 0.23 -0.50
N SER A 4 35.57 0.94 -1.27
CA SER A 4 36.65 0.37 -2.09
C SER A 4 37.75 -0.33 -1.28
N TYR A 5 37.96 0.06 -0.02
CA TYR A 5 38.90 -0.61 0.87
C TYR A 5 38.39 -2.00 1.32
N PHE A 6 37.07 -2.14 1.49
CA PHE A 6 36.41 -3.40 1.87
C PHE A 6 35.92 -4.22 0.66
N GLY A 7 36.26 -3.83 -0.57
CA GLY A 7 35.80 -4.51 -1.79
C GLY A 7 34.31 -4.33 -2.10
N LEU A 8 33.65 -3.35 -1.47
CA LEU A 8 32.24 -3.05 -1.66
C LEU A 8 32.05 -2.09 -2.83
N LYS A 9 31.03 -2.33 -3.67
CA LYS A 9 30.72 -1.49 -4.84
C LYS A 9 30.19 -0.11 -4.45
N GLU A 10 29.38 -0.05 -3.39
CA GLU A 10 28.79 1.17 -2.85
C GLU A 10 28.58 1.04 -1.33
N CYS A 11 27.97 2.04 -0.68
CA CYS A 11 27.69 1.99 0.75
C CYS A 11 26.50 1.04 1.00
N PRO A 12 26.71 -0.13 1.64
CA PRO A 12 25.69 -1.17 1.74
C PRO A 12 24.54 -0.81 2.69
N PHE A 13 24.69 0.22 3.53
CA PHE A 13 23.70 0.66 4.51
C PHE A 13 23.21 2.09 4.26
N ASN A 14 22.96 2.43 2.99
CA ASN A 14 22.31 3.70 2.65
C ASN A 14 20.86 3.74 3.16
N LEU A 15 20.45 4.94 3.61
CA LEU A 15 19.09 5.24 4.06
C LEU A 15 18.11 5.40 2.89
N THR A 16 18.62 5.64 1.68
CA THR A 16 17.79 5.70 0.48
C THR A 16 17.33 4.30 0.09
N PRO A 17 16.03 4.09 -0.12
CA PRO A 17 15.49 2.79 -0.46
C PRO A 17 15.89 2.41 -1.88
N ASP A 18 16.62 1.30 -2.01
CA ASP A 18 16.96 0.68 -3.29
C ASP A 18 16.42 -0.76 -3.30
N PRO A 19 15.53 -1.12 -4.25
CA PRO A 19 14.96 -2.46 -4.35
C PRO A 19 16.00 -3.59 -4.43
N ARG A 20 17.21 -3.33 -4.93
CA ARG A 20 18.28 -4.35 -5.04
C ARG A 20 18.72 -4.87 -3.67
N TYR A 21 18.62 -4.02 -2.65
CA TYR A 21 19.04 -4.31 -1.28
C TYR A 21 17.91 -4.87 -0.40
N LEU A 22 16.77 -5.23 -1.01
CA LEU A 22 15.61 -5.73 -0.31
C LEU A 22 15.86 -7.16 0.19
N TYR A 23 16.15 -7.29 1.47
CA TYR A 23 16.12 -8.56 2.18
C TYR A 23 14.71 -8.85 2.70
N LEU A 24 14.04 -9.81 2.07
CA LEU A 24 12.76 -10.34 2.54
C LEU A 24 13.01 -11.43 3.60
N SER A 25 12.96 -11.04 4.87
CA SER A 25 12.94 -11.99 6.00
C SER A 25 11.69 -12.89 5.93
N PRO A 26 11.63 -13.97 6.71
CA PRO A 26 10.43 -14.80 6.79
C PRO A 26 9.16 -13.98 7.10
N TYR A 27 9.25 -13.00 8.01
CA TYR A 27 8.14 -12.10 8.35
C TYR A 27 7.76 -11.17 7.18
N HIS A 28 8.74 -10.68 6.39
CA HIS A 28 8.43 -9.87 5.21
C HIS A 28 7.75 -10.70 4.11
N LYS A 29 8.16 -11.97 3.94
CA LYS A 29 7.53 -12.88 2.97
C LYS A 29 6.10 -13.20 3.36
N GLU A 30 5.87 -13.56 4.62
CA GLU A 30 4.53 -13.82 5.14
C GLU A 30 3.61 -12.59 5.00
N ALA A 31 4.12 -11.39 5.31
CA ALA A 31 3.41 -10.15 5.06
C ALA A 31 3.01 -9.99 3.60
N LEU A 32 3.98 -10.18 2.69
CA LEU A 32 3.77 -10.07 1.24
C LEU A 32 2.73 -11.08 0.74
N ASP A 33 2.81 -12.33 1.19
CA ASP A 33 1.86 -13.39 0.84
C ASP A 33 0.43 -13.07 1.30
N HIS A 34 0.28 -12.53 2.52
CA HIS A 34 -1.02 -12.08 3.02
C HIS A 34 -1.60 -10.93 2.20
N LEU A 35 -0.77 -9.95 1.81
CA LEU A 35 -1.19 -8.83 0.97
C LEU A 35 -1.60 -9.31 -0.43
N LEU A 36 -0.79 -10.16 -1.05
CA LEU A 36 -1.08 -10.74 -2.37
C LEU A 36 -2.37 -11.56 -2.35
N TYR A 37 -2.55 -12.42 -1.35
CA TYR A 37 -3.78 -13.18 -1.17
C TYR A 37 -5.00 -12.26 -1.06
N GLY A 38 -4.94 -11.22 -0.22
CA GLY A 38 -6.05 -10.28 -0.07
C GLY A 38 -6.42 -9.56 -1.37
N ILE A 39 -5.41 -9.23 -2.19
CA ILE A 39 -5.59 -8.56 -3.48
C ILE A 39 -6.20 -9.51 -4.51
N GLN A 40 -5.60 -10.70 -4.68
CA GLN A 40 -6.02 -11.71 -5.66
C GLN A 40 -7.45 -12.19 -5.39
N GLU A 41 -7.77 -12.43 -4.13
CA GLU A 41 -9.09 -12.90 -3.68
C GLU A 41 -10.13 -11.78 -3.51
N ARG A 42 -9.81 -10.56 -4.00
CA ARG A 42 -10.68 -9.38 -3.99
C ARG A 42 -11.32 -9.08 -2.63
N LYS A 43 -10.56 -9.21 -1.54
CA LYS A 43 -11.07 -9.07 -0.16
C LYS A 43 -11.42 -7.63 0.24
N GLY A 44 -11.19 -6.65 -0.64
CA GLY A 44 -11.45 -5.24 -0.41
C GLY A 44 -10.36 -4.63 0.46
N PHE A 45 -10.65 -4.39 1.74
CA PHE A 45 -9.70 -3.77 2.65
C PHE A 45 -8.71 -4.75 3.26
N ILE A 46 -7.45 -4.34 3.23
CA ILE A 46 -6.31 -5.04 3.78
C ILE A 46 -5.54 -4.06 4.67
N ARG A 47 -5.12 -4.50 5.85
CA ARG A 47 -4.33 -3.69 6.78
C ARG A 47 -2.99 -4.36 7.07
N MET A 48 -1.91 -3.61 6.92
CA MET A 48 -0.59 -3.98 7.43
C MET A 48 -0.10 -2.91 8.40
N ILE A 49 0.20 -3.31 9.62
CA ILE A 49 0.83 -2.41 10.61
C ILE A 49 2.18 -2.94 11.02
N GLY A 50 3.03 -2.09 11.59
CA GLY A 50 4.30 -2.50 12.18
C GLY A 50 5.05 -1.31 12.76
N GLY A 51 5.98 -1.58 13.67
CA GLY A 51 6.82 -0.54 14.28
C GLY A 51 7.66 0.24 13.26
N ILE A 52 8.26 1.35 13.69
CA ILE A 52 9.18 2.14 12.85
C ILE A 52 10.36 1.26 12.44
N GLY A 53 10.79 1.37 11.17
CA GLY A 53 11.95 0.62 10.66
C GLY A 53 11.71 -0.87 10.38
N THR A 54 10.49 -1.38 10.54
CA THR A 54 10.15 -2.80 10.27
C THR A 54 10.10 -3.17 8.78
N GLY A 55 10.28 -2.21 7.87
CA GLY A 55 10.32 -2.50 6.42
C GLY A 55 8.98 -2.41 5.68
N LYS A 56 7.95 -1.81 6.29
CA LYS A 56 6.60 -1.59 5.69
C LYS A 56 6.64 -1.03 4.26
N THR A 57 7.25 0.16 4.08
CA THR A 57 7.42 0.81 2.77
C THR A 57 8.16 -0.08 1.78
N THR A 58 9.11 -0.90 2.26
CA THR A 58 9.86 -1.82 1.43
C THR A 58 9.00 -2.98 0.95
N ILE A 59 8.12 -3.52 1.81
CA ILE A 59 7.10 -4.51 1.43
C ILE A 59 6.12 -3.90 0.42
N CYS A 60 5.65 -2.66 0.60
CA CYS A 60 4.78 -1.99 -0.37
C CYS A 60 5.41 -1.93 -1.78
N ARG A 61 6.71 -1.57 -1.85
CA ARG A 61 7.44 -1.56 -3.13
C ARG A 61 7.63 -2.96 -3.70
N SER A 62 7.93 -3.95 -2.85
CA SER A 62 8.03 -5.35 -3.25
C SER A 62 6.72 -5.85 -3.83
N LEU A 63 5.59 -5.53 -3.19
CA LEU A 63 4.26 -5.91 -3.60
C LEU A 63 3.98 -5.48 -5.03
N LEU A 64 4.29 -4.24 -5.40
CA LEU A 64 4.12 -3.74 -6.77
C LEU A 64 4.83 -4.59 -7.83
N GLY A 65 6.02 -5.12 -7.51
CA GLY A 65 6.77 -6.01 -8.41
C GLY A 65 6.22 -7.43 -8.52
N HIS A 66 5.34 -7.84 -7.60
CA HIS A 66 4.69 -9.16 -7.57
C HIS A 66 3.24 -9.13 -8.05
N LEU A 67 2.68 -7.95 -8.33
CA LEU A 67 1.34 -7.84 -8.90
C LEU A 67 1.31 -8.41 -10.32
N GLU A 68 0.19 -9.02 -10.68
CA GLU A 68 -0.05 -9.47 -12.05
C GLU A 68 -0.05 -8.27 -13.01
N ALA A 69 0.39 -8.46 -14.25
CA ALA A 69 0.42 -7.40 -15.27
C ALA A 69 -0.98 -6.78 -15.57
N THR A 70 -2.04 -7.53 -15.27
CA THR A 70 -3.45 -7.13 -15.37
C THR A 70 -3.91 -6.28 -14.18
N THR A 71 -3.13 -6.20 -13.10
CA THR A 71 -3.45 -5.41 -11.91
C THR A 71 -2.92 -3.99 -12.06
N LYS A 72 -3.84 -3.02 -11.96
CA LYS A 72 -3.51 -1.60 -11.90
C LYS A 72 -3.23 -1.19 -10.46
N SER A 73 -2.19 -0.41 -10.23
CA SER A 73 -1.79 0.00 -8.88
C SER A 73 -1.71 1.51 -8.76
N ALA A 74 -2.14 2.04 -7.63
CA ALA A 74 -1.87 3.40 -7.19
C ALA A 74 -1.18 3.37 -5.82
N LEU A 75 -0.13 4.18 -5.63
CA LEU A 75 0.61 4.23 -4.37
C LEU A 75 0.69 5.66 -3.83
N ILE A 76 0.16 5.85 -2.62
CA ILE A 76 0.14 7.13 -1.92
C ILE A 76 1.12 7.05 -0.73
N PHE A 77 2.26 7.76 -0.82
CA PHE A 77 3.27 7.81 0.26
C PHE A 77 3.03 8.93 1.29
N ASN A 78 2.37 10.02 0.90
CA ASN A 78 2.13 11.18 1.76
C ASN A 78 0.65 11.25 2.14
N ALA A 79 0.35 10.91 3.39
CA ALA A 79 -1.00 10.90 3.94
C ALA A 79 -1.48 12.27 4.49
N PHE A 80 -0.66 13.33 4.43
CA PHE A 80 -1.11 14.69 4.77
C PHE A 80 -1.83 15.34 3.57
N ILE A 81 -2.98 14.78 3.22
CA ILE A 81 -3.78 15.18 2.07
C ILE A 81 -5.21 15.47 2.50
N SER A 82 -5.81 16.48 1.90
CA SER A 82 -7.25 16.72 2.01
C SER A 82 -8.05 15.65 1.25
N ASP A 83 -9.35 15.56 1.51
CA ASP A 83 -10.23 14.62 0.79
C ASP A 83 -10.18 14.80 -0.74
N MET A 84 -9.97 16.04 -1.21
CA MET A 84 -9.92 16.37 -2.62
C MET A 84 -8.58 15.95 -3.23
N GLU A 85 -7.47 16.31 -2.57
CA GLU A 85 -6.12 15.93 -3.00
C GLU A 85 -5.93 14.41 -3.02
N LEU A 86 -6.59 13.68 -2.11
CA LEU A 86 -6.63 12.21 -2.15
C LEU A 86 -7.23 11.72 -3.47
N LEU A 87 -8.41 12.20 -3.84
CA LEU A 87 -9.09 11.77 -5.07
C LEU A 87 -8.27 12.12 -6.32
N GLU A 88 -7.66 13.31 -6.32
CA GLU A 88 -6.75 13.76 -7.38
C GLU A 88 -5.54 12.82 -7.52
N SER A 89 -4.87 12.55 -6.39
CA SER A 89 -3.69 11.70 -6.35
C SER A 89 -4.01 10.27 -6.77
N ILE A 90 -5.15 9.72 -6.34
CA ILE A 90 -5.61 8.38 -6.74
C ILE A 90 -5.81 8.32 -8.27
N ASN A 91 -6.52 9.29 -8.84
CA ASN A 91 -6.76 9.31 -10.29
C ASN A 91 -5.45 9.45 -11.07
N GLN A 92 -4.55 10.32 -10.60
CA GLN A 92 -3.23 10.51 -11.22
C GLN A 92 -2.38 9.24 -11.18
N GLU A 93 -2.30 8.57 -10.03
CA GLU A 93 -1.51 7.35 -9.85
C GLU A 93 -2.05 6.17 -10.67
N PHE A 94 -3.38 6.06 -10.81
CA PHE A 94 -3.98 5.08 -11.73
C PHE A 94 -3.83 5.46 -13.21
N GLY A 95 -3.33 6.65 -13.53
CA GLY A 95 -3.17 7.15 -14.90
C GLY A 95 -4.49 7.59 -15.56
N ILE A 96 -5.50 7.92 -14.76
CA ILE A 96 -6.81 8.37 -15.24
C ILE A 96 -6.69 9.81 -15.72
N ARG A 97 -6.94 10.03 -17.01
CA ARG A 97 -6.87 11.35 -17.63
C ARG A 97 -8.18 12.10 -17.38
N MET A 98 -8.08 13.22 -16.68
CA MET A 98 -9.20 14.14 -16.44
C MET A 98 -9.10 15.33 -17.40
N GLU A 99 -10.25 15.79 -17.91
CA GLU A 99 -10.29 17.01 -18.74
C GLU A 99 -9.87 18.25 -17.94
N THR A 100 -9.32 19.25 -18.62
CA THR A 100 -8.92 20.52 -17.99
C THR A 100 -10.13 21.33 -17.53
N GLY A 101 -10.15 21.79 -16.27
CA GLY A 101 -11.20 22.63 -15.71
C GLY A 101 -11.34 22.49 -14.20
N VAL A 102 -12.22 23.28 -13.59
CA VAL A 102 -12.58 23.09 -12.17
C VAL A 102 -13.32 21.77 -12.04
N LYS A 103 -12.79 20.85 -11.24
CA LYS A 103 -13.39 19.54 -10.97
C LYS A 103 -14.00 19.50 -9.58
N SER A 104 -15.12 18.83 -9.47
CA SER A 104 -15.75 18.47 -8.21
C SER A 104 -15.24 17.11 -7.72
N LYS A 105 -15.45 16.80 -6.44
CA LYS A 105 -15.19 15.46 -5.89
C LYS A 105 -15.92 14.36 -6.69
N LYS A 106 -17.15 14.67 -7.15
CA LYS A 106 -17.97 13.73 -7.92
C LYS A 106 -17.30 13.36 -9.25
N ASP A 107 -16.73 14.33 -9.95
CA ASP A 107 -16.07 14.09 -11.24
C ASP A 107 -14.92 13.08 -11.10
N TYR A 108 -14.12 13.19 -10.03
CA TYR A 108 -13.04 12.25 -9.74
C TYR A 108 -13.53 10.86 -9.35
N ILE A 109 -14.64 10.77 -8.61
CA ILE A 109 -15.25 9.49 -8.22
C ILE A 109 -15.85 8.79 -9.44
N ASP A 110 -16.55 9.54 -10.31
CA ASP A 110 -17.18 9.00 -11.51
C ASP A 110 -16.13 8.47 -12.49
N ALA A 111 -15.04 9.22 -12.69
CA ALA A 111 -13.91 8.79 -13.53
C ALA A 111 -13.21 7.55 -12.96
N LEU A 112 -12.96 7.52 -11.64
CA LEU A 112 -12.39 6.36 -10.96
C LEU A 112 -13.31 5.14 -11.10
N ASN A 113 -14.62 5.30 -10.89
CA ASN A 113 -15.57 4.20 -11.03
C ASN A 113 -15.58 3.63 -12.45
N HIS A 114 -15.57 4.49 -13.47
CA HIS A 114 -15.49 4.06 -14.86
C HIS A 114 -14.22 3.22 -15.12
N PHE A 115 -13.05 3.73 -14.71
CA PHE A 115 -11.78 3.03 -14.84
C PHE A 115 -11.77 1.68 -14.13
N LEU A 116 -12.32 1.61 -12.91
CA LEU A 116 -12.40 0.38 -12.13
C LEU A 116 -13.30 -0.67 -12.80
N LEU A 117 -14.44 -0.24 -13.35
CA LEU A 117 -15.35 -1.12 -14.10
C LEU A 117 -14.71 -1.64 -15.39
N GLU A 118 -13.99 -0.81 -16.14
CA GLU A 118 -13.25 -1.23 -17.33
C GLU A 118 -12.15 -2.24 -16.98
N THR A 119 -11.37 -1.94 -15.95
CA THR A 119 -10.33 -2.84 -15.44
C THR A 119 -10.92 -4.19 -15.08
N TYR A 120 -12.02 -4.21 -14.32
CA TYR A 120 -12.73 -5.43 -13.96
C TYR A 120 -13.28 -6.20 -15.17
N ARG A 121 -13.91 -5.51 -16.13
CA ARG A 121 -14.44 -6.13 -17.37
C ARG A 121 -13.35 -6.77 -18.22
N SER A 122 -12.12 -6.23 -18.19
CA SER A 122 -10.96 -6.82 -18.85
C SER A 122 -10.33 -7.99 -18.09
N GLY A 123 -10.92 -8.41 -16.96
CA GLY A 123 -10.38 -9.45 -16.08
C GLY A 123 -9.26 -8.97 -15.16
N GLY A 124 -8.93 -7.67 -15.17
CA GLY A 124 -7.90 -7.08 -14.33
C GLY A 124 -8.38 -6.74 -12.92
N ASN A 125 -7.44 -6.32 -12.08
CA ASN A 125 -7.69 -5.89 -10.70
C ASN A 125 -7.16 -4.47 -10.48
N ALA A 126 -7.61 -3.80 -9.42
CA ALA A 126 -7.10 -2.49 -9.04
C ALA A 126 -6.72 -2.48 -7.57
N VAL A 127 -5.50 -2.05 -7.25
CA VAL A 127 -5.01 -1.92 -5.89
C VAL A 127 -4.62 -0.47 -5.58
N LEU A 128 -5.13 0.05 -4.48
CA LEU A 128 -4.73 1.32 -3.89
C LEU A 128 -3.93 1.03 -2.62
N ILE A 129 -2.66 1.41 -2.60
CA ILE A 129 -1.79 1.27 -1.44
C ILE A 129 -1.62 2.66 -0.82
N ILE A 130 -1.91 2.79 0.46
CA ILE A 130 -1.72 4.02 1.22
C ILE A 130 -0.72 3.73 2.33
N ASP A 131 0.48 4.28 2.21
CA ASP A 131 1.53 4.20 3.22
C ASP A 131 1.36 5.32 4.26
N GLU A 132 1.88 5.09 5.46
CA GLU A 132 1.74 5.99 6.60
C GLU A 132 0.27 6.40 6.90
N ALA A 133 -0.67 5.46 6.73
CA ALA A 133 -2.11 5.69 6.83
C ALA A 133 -2.57 6.18 8.22
N GLN A 134 -1.77 6.03 9.27
CA GLN A 134 -2.07 6.62 10.58
C GLN A 134 -2.05 8.16 10.57
N ASN A 135 -1.46 8.79 9.55
CA ASN A 135 -1.45 10.25 9.41
C ASN A 135 -2.70 10.80 8.69
N LEU A 136 -3.56 9.92 8.16
CA LEU A 136 -4.81 10.34 7.52
C LEU A 136 -5.79 10.88 8.57
N SER A 137 -6.52 11.93 8.21
CA SER A 137 -7.62 12.40 9.04
C SER A 137 -8.79 11.41 9.02
N HIS A 138 -9.68 11.49 10.01
CA HIS A 138 -10.91 10.70 10.04
C HIS A 138 -11.79 10.95 8.80
N SER A 139 -11.86 12.19 8.28
CA SER A 139 -12.65 12.51 7.08
C SER A 139 -12.11 11.80 5.85
N VAL A 140 -10.78 11.74 5.72
CA VAL A 140 -10.11 11.09 4.60
C VAL A 140 -10.28 9.58 4.68
N LEU A 141 -10.16 8.98 5.86
CA LEU A 141 -10.44 7.55 6.07
C LEU A 141 -11.89 7.19 5.74
N GLU A 142 -12.84 8.06 6.07
CA GLU A 142 -14.24 7.87 5.71
C GLU A 142 -14.46 8.00 4.20
N GLN A 143 -13.79 8.94 3.53
CA GLN A 143 -13.78 9.05 2.07
C GLN A 143 -13.24 7.76 1.42
N ILE A 144 -12.14 7.20 1.94
CA ILE A 144 -11.57 5.92 1.49
C ILE A 144 -12.57 4.78 1.71
N ARG A 145 -13.26 4.75 2.86
CA ARG A 145 -14.35 3.79 3.12
C ARG A 145 -15.43 3.90 2.05
N MET A 146 -15.82 5.11 1.63
CA MET A 146 -16.79 5.30 0.56
C MET A 146 -16.31 4.77 -0.79
N LEU A 147 -15.03 4.94 -1.13
CA LEU A 147 -14.45 4.39 -2.37
C LEU A 147 -14.52 2.86 -2.43
N SER A 148 -14.45 2.17 -1.29
CA SER A 148 -14.60 0.71 -1.24
C SER A 148 -16.03 0.21 -1.56
N ASN A 149 -17.02 1.12 -1.62
CA ASN A 149 -18.37 0.79 -2.09
C ASN A 149 -18.45 0.74 -3.62
N LEU A 150 -17.37 1.09 -4.33
CA LEU A 150 -17.27 0.87 -5.77
C LEU A 150 -17.11 -0.64 -5.99
N GLU A 151 -18.23 -1.31 -6.20
CA GLU A 151 -18.33 -2.76 -6.37
C GLU A 151 -19.18 -3.12 -7.59
N ALA A 152 -18.88 -4.26 -8.21
CA ALA A 152 -19.80 -4.91 -9.13
C ALA A 152 -20.80 -5.75 -8.31
N GLU A 153 -21.84 -6.31 -8.96
CA GLU A 153 -22.90 -7.09 -8.29
C GLU A 153 -22.41 -8.17 -7.32
N LYS A 154 -21.18 -8.69 -7.48
CA LYS A 154 -20.63 -9.79 -6.67
C LYS A 154 -19.19 -9.59 -6.18
N GLU A 155 -18.51 -8.53 -6.60
CA GLU A 155 -17.05 -8.43 -6.44
C GLU A 155 -16.59 -7.00 -6.13
N LYS A 156 -15.56 -6.87 -5.28
CA LYS A 156 -14.91 -5.58 -5.01
C LYS A 156 -14.07 -5.16 -6.22
N LEU A 157 -14.32 -3.95 -6.71
CA LEU A 157 -13.59 -3.42 -7.87
C LEU A 157 -12.20 -2.90 -7.49
N ILE A 158 -12.03 -2.47 -6.23
CA ILE A 158 -10.78 -1.91 -5.72
C ILE A 158 -10.34 -2.61 -4.42
N GLN A 159 -9.06 -2.93 -4.34
CA GLN A 159 -8.41 -3.50 -3.16
C GLN A 159 -7.62 -2.38 -2.47
N ILE A 160 -7.92 -2.09 -1.21
CA ILE A 160 -7.30 -0.96 -0.50
C ILE A 160 -6.40 -1.49 0.59
N VAL A 161 -5.09 -1.29 0.43
CA VAL A 161 -4.06 -1.68 1.38
C VAL A 161 -3.69 -0.47 2.23
N LEU A 162 -4.13 -0.49 3.48
CA LEU A 162 -3.76 0.51 4.49
C LEU A 162 -2.49 0.05 5.21
N VAL A 163 -1.41 0.79 5.02
CA VAL A 163 -0.11 0.51 5.64
C VAL A 163 0.23 1.61 6.63
N GLY A 164 0.58 1.24 7.85
CA GLY A 164 0.85 2.24 8.87
C GLY A 164 1.55 1.72 10.11
N GLN A 165 1.70 2.59 11.09
CA GLN A 165 2.23 2.24 12.40
C GLN A 165 1.12 1.62 13.28
N THR A 166 1.48 1.14 14.48
CA THR A 166 0.53 0.48 15.40
C THR A 166 -0.65 1.36 15.79
N GLU A 167 -0.45 2.67 15.81
CA GLU A 167 -1.40 3.75 16.07
C GLU A 167 -2.60 3.71 15.11
N LEU A 168 -2.40 3.19 13.89
CA LEU A 168 -3.50 3.00 12.93
C LEU A 168 -4.59 2.09 13.51
N ASN A 169 -4.24 1.12 14.37
CA ASN A 169 -5.24 0.27 15.01
C ASN A 169 -6.16 1.04 15.94
N ASP A 170 -5.59 1.95 16.73
CA ASP A 170 -6.36 2.75 17.68
C ASP A 170 -7.29 3.71 16.94
N ILE A 171 -6.79 4.30 15.85
CA ILE A 171 -7.59 5.14 14.95
C ILE A 171 -8.76 4.34 14.36
N LEU A 172 -8.51 3.15 13.81
CA LEU A 172 -9.55 2.30 13.22
C LEU A 172 -10.53 1.75 14.26
N ALA A 173 -10.09 1.55 15.51
CA ALA A 173 -10.96 1.13 16.61
C ALA A 173 -11.88 2.25 17.12
N SER A 174 -11.66 3.50 16.71
CA SER A 174 -12.51 4.62 17.11
C SER A 174 -13.98 4.43 16.66
N PRO A 175 -14.95 4.94 17.44
CA PRO A 175 -16.38 4.78 17.10
C PRO A 175 -16.75 5.31 15.71
N SER A 176 -16.11 6.39 15.25
CA SER A 176 -16.37 6.99 13.94
C SER A 176 -15.90 6.13 12.77
N LEU A 177 -14.90 5.25 12.98
CA LEU A 177 -14.32 4.39 11.94
C LEU A 177 -14.67 2.91 12.10
N LYS A 178 -15.57 2.57 13.03
CA LYS A 178 -16.01 1.19 13.28
C LYS A 178 -16.44 0.47 11.99
N GLN A 179 -17.20 1.16 11.12
CA GLN A 179 -17.67 0.59 9.85
C GLN A 179 -16.54 0.31 8.86
N LEU A 180 -15.49 1.15 8.85
CA LEU A 180 -14.30 0.89 8.04
C LEU A 180 -13.54 -0.30 8.61
N ASN A 181 -13.36 -0.34 9.93
CA ASN A 181 -12.62 -1.40 10.61
C ASN A 181 -13.27 -2.78 10.41
N GLU A 182 -14.60 -2.88 10.45
CA GLU A 182 -15.32 -4.14 10.19
C GLU A 182 -15.15 -4.66 8.75
N ARG A 183 -14.81 -3.78 7.79
CA ARG A 183 -14.56 -4.16 6.39
C ARG A 183 -13.15 -4.66 6.14
N ILE A 184 -12.22 -4.51 7.08
CA ILE A 184 -10.85 -4.98 6.94
C ILE A 184 -10.84 -6.50 7.09
N MET A 185 -10.77 -7.18 5.95
CA MET A 185 -10.86 -8.64 5.85
C MET A 185 -9.52 -9.32 6.09
N VAL A 186 -8.42 -8.67 5.72
CA VAL A 186 -7.06 -9.18 5.89
C VAL A 186 -6.29 -8.24 6.79
N ARG A 187 -5.67 -8.79 7.84
CA ARG A 187 -4.86 -8.05 8.80
C ARG A 187 -3.53 -8.74 8.97
N TYR A 188 -2.45 -7.98 8.89
CA TYR A 188 -1.12 -8.46 9.20
C TYR A 188 -0.39 -7.46 10.11
N ASP A 189 0.23 -8.00 11.15
CA ASP A 189 0.98 -7.23 12.13
C ASP A 189 2.46 -7.60 11.97
N LEU A 190 3.18 -6.72 11.26
CA LEU A 190 4.57 -6.92 10.88
C LEU A 190 5.49 -6.80 12.10
N LYS A 191 6.24 -7.87 12.33
CA LYS A 191 7.19 -8.00 13.42
C LYS A 191 8.56 -7.45 13.02
N PRO A 192 9.35 -6.93 13.98
CA PRO A 192 10.75 -6.65 13.74
C PRO A 192 11.53 -7.93 13.41
N LEU A 193 12.68 -7.78 12.76
CA LEU A 193 13.61 -8.89 12.51
C LEU A 193 14.03 -9.55 13.83
N ASP A 194 14.04 -10.89 13.86
CA ASP A 194 14.64 -11.62 14.96
C ASP A 194 16.17 -11.62 14.81
N SER A 195 16.88 -11.77 15.93
CA SER A 195 18.33 -11.97 16.02
C SER A 195 18.88 -12.95 14.99
N LYS A 196 18.13 -14.01 14.67
CA LYS A 196 18.48 -15.03 13.67
C LYS A 196 18.45 -14.49 12.23
N ASP A 197 17.57 -13.54 11.95
CA ASP A 197 17.38 -12.95 10.63
C ASP A 197 18.37 -11.80 10.36
N ILE A 198 18.91 -11.17 11.42
CA ILE A 198 19.88 -10.07 11.31
C ILE A 198 21.12 -10.49 10.52
N LYS A 199 21.61 -11.71 10.75
CA LYS A 199 22.77 -12.24 10.02
C LYS A 199 22.51 -12.25 8.51
N GLY A 200 21.37 -12.82 8.09
CA GLY A 200 20.98 -12.88 6.68
C GLY A 200 20.78 -11.48 6.07
N TYR A 201 20.20 -10.55 6.84
CA TYR A 201 20.06 -9.15 6.41
C TYR A 201 21.42 -8.49 6.11
N VAL A 202 22.37 -8.61 7.04
CA VAL A 202 23.71 -8.01 6.91
C VAL A 202 24.46 -8.65 5.75
N GLU A 203 24.45 -9.99 5.66
CA GLU A 203 25.11 -10.71 4.56
C GLU A 203 24.54 -10.30 3.20
N HIS A 204 23.22 -10.19 3.07
CA HIS A 204 22.58 -9.72 1.84
C HIS A 204 23.02 -8.30 1.49
N ARG A 205 22.99 -7.36 2.45
CA ARG A 205 23.38 -5.96 2.23
C ARG A 205 24.85 -5.83 1.80
N LEU A 206 25.74 -6.71 2.26
CA LEU A 206 27.16 -6.68 1.90
C LEU A 206 27.47 -7.27 0.51
N VAL A 207 26.58 -8.09 -0.04
CA VAL A 207 26.82 -8.81 -1.31
C VAL A 207 26.25 -8.06 -2.53
N VAL A 208 25.15 -7.32 -2.35
CA VAL A 208 24.48 -6.54 -3.41
C VAL A 208 25.33 -5.34 -3.83
#